data_AF-A0A6V8KAL3-F1
#
_entry.id   AF-A0A6V8KAL3-F1
#
_cell.length_a   1.000
_cell.length_b   1.000
_cell.length_c   1.000
_cell.angle_alpha   90.00
_cell.angle_beta   90.00
_cell.angle_gamma   90.00
#
_symmetry.space_group_name_H-M   'P 1'
#
loop_
_entity.id
_entity.type
_entity.pdbx_description
1 polymer ?
#
loop_
_entity_poly.entity_id
_entity_poly.type
_entity_poly.pdbx_seq_one_letter_code
_entity_poly.pdbx_strand_id
1 'polypeptide(L)'
;MSRAPNEQPRRAAWPFPGDNPLVRARKIAHMYRARLRALDVPACDEADATARMFGEDWAVPQLVTVEDDDVLRPSEAADFLCTSTANVRRLRLAGRLKGIETNEGWRYRVADLRELQNGRPRGGS
;
A
#
# COMPACT_ATOMS: atom_id res chain seq x y z
N MET A 1 19.46 40.43 19.13
CA MET A 1 19.70 38.96 19.08
C MET A 1 18.46 38.30 18.51
N SER A 2 18.46 38.00 17.21
CA SER A 2 17.30 37.42 16.50
C SER A 2 17.14 35.95 16.86
N ARG A 3 15.94 35.56 17.28
CA ARG A 3 15.48 34.17 17.36
C ARG A 3 15.64 33.51 15.99
N ALA A 4 16.28 32.35 15.95
CA ALA A 4 16.32 31.51 14.76
C ALA A 4 14.88 31.24 14.26
N PRO A 5 14.66 31.24 12.93
CA PRO A 5 13.34 31.01 12.37
C PRO A 5 12.85 29.61 12.75
N ASN A 6 11.57 29.55 13.09
CA ASN A 6 10.78 28.37 13.40
C ASN A 6 10.98 27.28 12.34
N GLU A 7 11.91 26.35 12.55
CA GLU A 7 12.08 25.13 11.76
C GLU A 7 10.97 24.12 12.09
N GLN A 8 9.71 24.52 11.88
CA GLN A 8 8.68 23.52 11.67
C GLN A 8 9.08 22.74 10.41
N PRO A 9 9.27 21.41 10.48
CA PRO A 9 9.66 20.63 9.32
C PRO A 9 8.62 20.88 8.23
N ARG A 10 9.06 21.54 7.14
CA ARG A 10 8.27 21.80 5.93
C ARG A 10 7.58 20.48 5.58
N ARG A 11 6.24 20.43 5.66
CA ARG A 11 5.36 19.27 5.33
C ARG A 11 6.19 18.08 4.85
N ALA A 12 6.71 17.28 5.79
CA ALA A 12 7.68 16.26 5.45
C ALA A 12 7.12 15.33 4.35
N ALA A 13 7.96 15.08 3.35
CA ALA A 13 7.64 14.56 2.03
C ALA A 13 7.13 13.11 2.06
N TRP A 14 5.88 12.91 2.46
CA TRP A 14 5.24 11.61 2.28
C TRP A 14 5.25 11.26 0.78
N PRO A 15 5.85 10.14 0.35
CA PRO A 15 6.11 9.86 -1.06
C PRO A 15 4.85 9.54 -1.87
N PHE A 16 3.73 9.31 -1.20
CA PHE A 16 2.45 8.97 -1.83
C PHE A 16 1.45 10.13 -1.69
N PRO A 17 1.52 11.13 -2.59
CA PRO A 17 0.63 12.29 -2.52
C PRO A 17 -0.84 11.87 -2.64
N GLY A 18 -1.68 12.40 -1.75
CA GLY A 18 -3.11 12.11 -1.70
C GLY A 18 -3.52 10.99 -0.73
N ASP A 19 -2.56 10.30 -0.09
CA ASP A 19 -2.87 9.41 1.02
C ASP A 19 -3.42 10.22 2.21
N ASN A 20 -4.57 9.81 2.73
CA ASN A 20 -5.11 10.38 3.96
C ASN A 20 -4.34 9.84 5.20
N PRO A 21 -4.52 10.43 6.40
CA PRO A 21 -3.78 10.01 7.59
C PRO A 21 -3.88 8.51 7.93
N LEU A 22 -5.05 7.89 7.72
CA LEU A 22 -5.24 6.46 7.97
C LEU A 22 -4.43 5.60 7.01
N VAL A 23 -4.45 5.93 5.71
CA VAL A 23 -3.64 5.23 4.70
C VAL A 23 -2.14 5.35 5.01
N ARG A 24 -1.71 6.54 5.46
CA ARG A 24 -0.33 6.76 5.89
C ARG A 24 0.05 5.87 7.09
N ALA A 25 -0.81 5.82 8.11
CA ALA A 25 -0.59 4.97 9.28
C ALA A 25 -0.47 3.49 8.90
N ARG A 26 -1.34 2.99 8.01
CA ARG A 26 -1.28 1.61 7.52
C ARG A 26 0.03 1.31 6.81
N LYS A 27 0.45 2.16 5.86
CA LYS A 27 1.72 1.99 5.16
C LYS A 27 2.93 1.99 6.11
N ILE A 28 2.93 2.87 7.11
CA ILE A 28 3.98 2.90 8.14
C ILE A 28 3.98 1.59 8.95
N ALA A 29 2.82 1.10 9.38
CA ALA A 29 2.72 -0.18 10.11
C ALA A 29 3.26 -1.34 9.26
N HIS A 30 2.89 -1.43 7.98
CA HIS A 30 3.41 -2.46 7.08
C HIS A 30 4.93 -2.34 6.88
N MET A 31 5.49 -1.12 6.80
CA MET A 31 6.94 -0.92 6.73
C MET A 31 7.65 -1.43 7.99
N TYR A 32 7.16 -1.08 9.18
CA TYR A 32 7.74 -1.57 10.43
C TYR A 32 7.63 -3.08 10.56
N ARG A 33 6.47 -3.65 10.22
CA ARG A 33 6.27 -5.10 10.23
C ARG A 33 7.22 -5.81 9.28
N ALA A 34 7.33 -5.35 8.04
CA ALA A 34 8.27 -5.94 7.05
C ALA A 34 9.71 -5.91 7.58
N ARG A 35 10.10 -4.82 8.25
CA ARG A 35 11.42 -4.71 8.87
C ARG A 35 11.58 -5.66 10.07
N LEU A 36 10.56 -5.77 10.92
CA LEU A 36 10.55 -6.67 12.06
C LEU A 36 10.67 -8.13 11.59
N ARG A 37 9.84 -8.55 10.63
CA ARG A 37 9.89 -9.89 10.03
C ARG A 37 11.28 -10.24 9.48
N ALA A 38 11.95 -9.28 8.85
CA ALA A 38 13.29 -9.49 8.28
C ALA A 38 14.39 -9.61 9.35
N LEU A 39 14.16 -9.10 10.56
CA LEU A 39 15.12 -9.12 11.67
C LEU A 39 14.85 -10.25 12.66
N ASP A 40 13.57 -10.48 12.97
CA ASP A 40 13.09 -11.42 13.99
C ASP A 40 11.68 -11.91 13.61
N VAL A 41 11.62 -13.13 13.08
CA VAL A 41 10.36 -13.75 12.66
C VAL A 41 9.47 -14.07 13.87
N PRO A 42 9.95 -14.75 14.94
CA PRO A 42 9.15 -14.98 16.14
C PRO A 42 8.52 -13.72 16.74
N ALA A 43 9.30 -12.64 16.92
CA ALA A 43 8.78 -11.39 17.47
C ALA A 43 7.71 -10.76 16.55
N CYS A 44 7.87 -10.89 15.24
CA CYS A 44 6.86 -10.47 14.28
C CYS A 44 5.57 -11.28 14.40
N ASP A 45 5.67 -12.61 14.58
CA ASP A 45 4.52 -13.50 14.75
C ASP A 45 3.74 -13.18 16.05
N GLU A 46 4.44 -12.88 17.14
CA GLU A 46 3.82 -12.45 18.40
C GLU A 46 3.07 -11.10 18.26
N ALA A 47 3.68 -10.13 17.57
CA ALA A 47 3.05 -8.86 17.27
C ALA A 47 1.81 -9.04 16.37
N ASP A 48 1.89 -9.90 15.37
CA ASP A 48 0.78 -10.25 14.48
C ASP A 48 -0.37 -10.92 15.26
N ALA A 49 -0.06 -11.84 16.19
CA ALA A 49 -1.07 -12.47 17.05
C ALA A 49 -1.76 -11.44 17.96
N THR A 50 -0.99 -10.53 18.54
CA THR A 50 -1.50 -9.44 19.38
C THR A 50 -2.43 -8.52 18.60
N ALA A 51 -2.05 -8.10 17.39
CA ALA A 51 -2.90 -7.27 16.53
C ALA A 51 -4.25 -7.96 16.23
N ARG A 52 -4.23 -9.25 15.88
CA ARG A 52 -5.45 -10.04 15.65
C ARG A 52 -6.34 -10.15 16.89
N MET A 53 -5.76 -10.27 18.08
CA MET A 53 -6.54 -10.29 19.33
C MET A 53 -7.35 -8.99 19.53
N PHE A 54 -6.86 -7.86 19.03
CA PHE A 54 -7.58 -6.58 19.05
C PHE A 54 -8.51 -6.38 17.83
N GLY A 55 -8.64 -7.37 16.94
CA GLY A 55 -9.43 -7.25 15.71
C GLY A 55 -8.77 -6.40 14.63
N GLU A 56 -7.47 -6.11 14.75
CA GLU A 56 -6.72 -5.27 13.81
C GLU A 56 -6.12 -6.10 12.67
N ASP A 57 -6.94 -6.92 12.02
CA ASP A 57 -6.52 -7.84 10.95
C ASP A 57 -5.89 -7.13 9.75
N TRP A 58 -6.16 -5.84 9.56
CA TRP A 58 -5.55 -5.03 8.49
C TRP A 58 -4.03 -4.90 8.66
N ALA A 59 -3.51 -5.01 9.91
CA ALA A 59 -2.09 -4.83 10.18
C ALA A 59 -1.26 -6.07 9.80
N VAL A 60 -1.92 -7.24 9.76
CA VAL A 60 -1.28 -8.50 9.40
C VAL A 60 -1.58 -8.81 7.94
N PRO A 61 -0.56 -8.95 7.07
CA PRO A 61 -0.77 -9.40 5.71
C PRO A 61 -1.50 -10.74 5.73
N GLN A 62 -2.68 -10.74 5.12
CA GLN A 62 -3.29 -11.97 4.66
C GLN A 62 -2.30 -12.56 3.66
N LEU A 63 -1.92 -13.83 3.86
CA LEU A 63 -1.14 -14.59 2.90
C LEU A 63 -2.06 -14.86 1.71
N VAL A 64 -2.27 -13.83 0.89
CA VAL A 64 -2.80 -14.02 -0.45
C VAL A 64 -1.59 -14.47 -1.25
N THR A 65 -1.43 -15.80 -1.39
CA THR A 65 -0.48 -16.38 -2.33
C THR A 65 -0.97 -15.99 -3.71
N VAL A 66 -0.54 -14.82 -4.17
CA VAL A 66 -0.85 -14.30 -5.49
C VAL A 66 0.41 -14.26 -6.31
N GLU A 67 0.35 -14.92 -7.46
CA GLU A 67 1.37 -14.92 -8.47
C GLU A 67 1.24 -13.68 -9.37
N ASP A 68 2.30 -13.30 -10.07
CA ASP A 68 2.32 -12.09 -10.90
C ASP A 68 1.29 -12.11 -12.05
N ASP A 69 0.88 -13.31 -12.48
CA ASP A 69 -0.15 -13.55 -13.48
C ASP A 69 -1.58 -13.49 -12.92
N ASP A 70 -1.74 -13.53 -11.60
CA ASP A 70 -3.06 -13.48 -10.98
C ASP A 70 -3.74 -12.12 -11.22
N VAL A 71 -5.06 -12.19 -11.30
CA VAL A 71 -5.91 -11.02 -11.54
C VAL A 71 -6.82 -10.77 -10.34
N LEU A 72 -6.71 -9.58 -9.78
CA LEU A 72 -7.44 -9.17 -8.59
C LEU A 72 -8.67 -8.33 -8.94
N ARG A 73 -9.74 -8.53 -8.17
CA ARG A 73 -10.92 -7.65 -8.15
C ARG A 73 -10.53 -6.27 -7.62
N PRO A 74 -11.35 -5.24 -7.84
CA PRO A 74 -11.03 -3.89 -7.35
C PRO A 74 -10.81 -3.81 -5.84
N SER A 75 -11.53 -4.59 -5.04
CA SER A 75 -11.35 -4.67 -3.58
C SER A 75 -10.00 -5.29 -3.21
N GLU A 76 -9.66 -6.43 -3.81
CA GLU A 76 -8.39 -7.13 -3.55
C GLU A 76 -7.20 -6.29 -4.00
N ALA A 77 -7.31 -5.59 -5.14
CA ALA A 77 -6.28 -4.65 -5.59
C ALA A 77 -6.14 -3.44 -4.64
N ALA A 78 -7.24 -3.00 -4.02
CA ALA A 78 -7.21 -1.93 -3.04
C ALA A 78 -6.51 -2.38 -1.75
N ASP A 79 -6.80 -3.60 -1.29
CA ASP A 79 -6.12 -4.20 -0.15
C ASP A 79 -4.63 -4.38 -0.44
N PHE A 80 -4.29 -4.92 -1.61
CA PHE A 80 -2.91 -5.10 -2.08
C PHE A 80 -2.12 -3.77 -2.07
N LEU A 81 -2.71 -2.70 -2.61
CA LEU A 81 -2.07 -1.38 -2.66
C LEU A 81 -2.22 -0.57 -1.36
N CYS A 82 -2.85 -1.14 -0.33
CA CYS A 82 -3.20 -0.47 0.93
C CYS A 82 -3.94 0.87 0.68
N THR A 83 -4.94 0.86 -0.20
CA THR A 83 -5.71 2.05 -0.61
C THR A 83 -7.21 1.76 -0.72
N SER A 84 -8.02 2.68 -1.27
CA SER A 84 -9.45 2.46 -1.49
C SER A 84 -9.75 2.00 -2.92
N THR A 85 -10.86 1.28 -3.12
CA THR A 85 -11.38 0.89 -4.45
C THR A 85 -11.61 2.11 -5.36
N ALA A 86 -12.06 3.23 -4.78
CA ALA A 86 -12.19 4.50 -5.49
C ALA A 86 -10.84 5.02 -5.99
N ASN A 87 -9.76 4.87 -5.20
CA ASN A 87 -8.42 5.25 -5.62
C ASN A 87 -7.88 4.29 -6.71
N VAL A 88 -8.14 2.99 -6.62
CA VAL A 88 -7.82 2.02 -7.68
C VAL A 88 -8.50 2.42 -9.00
N ARG A 89 -9.80 2.75 -8.95
CA ARG A 89 -10.54 3.27 -10.11
C ARG A 89 -9.91 4.55 -10.65
N ARG A 90 -9.54 5.49 -9.77
CA ARG A 90 -8.89 6.76 -10.15
C ARG A 90 -7.55 6.52 -10.86
N LEU A 91 -6.73 5.60 -10.35
CA LEU A 91 -5.44 5.23 -10.94
C LEU A 91 -5.63 4.63 -12.35
N ARG A 92 -6.65 3.77 -12.52
CA ARG A 92 -7.02 3.23 -13.84
C ARG A 92 -7.46 4.33 -14.80
N LEU A 93 -8.40 5.19 -14.39
CA LEU A 93 -8.89 6.28 -15.23
C LEU A 93 -7.80 7.28 -15.60
N ALA A 94 -6.78 7.44 -14.74
CA ALA A 94 -5.60 8.27 -15.01
C ALA A 94 -4.52 7.56 -15.86
N GLY A 95 -4.76 6.33 -16.34
CA GLY A 95 -3.79 5.55 -17.11
C GLY A 95 -2.58 5.03 -16.31
N ARG A 96 -2.59 5.20 -14.99
CA ARG A 96 -1.49 4.80 -14.09
C ARG A 96 -1.55 3.34 -13.67
N LEU A 97 -2.69 2.68 -13.88
CA LEU A 97 -2.89 1.26 -13.60
C LEU A 97 -3.65 0.64 -14.77
N LYS A 98 -3.12 -0.44 -15.35
CA LYS A 98 -3.78 -1.16 -16.43
C LYS A 98 -4.91 -2.01 -15.86
N GLY A 99 -6.11 -1.85 -16.41
CA GLY A 99 -7.27 -2.69 -16.07
C GLY A 99 -7.57 -3.67 -17.19
N ILE A 100 -8.04 -4.86 -16.83
CA ILE A 100 -8.63 -5.85 -17.73
C ILE A 100 -10.14 -5.80 -17.52
N GLU A 101 -10.90 -5.53 -18.58
CA GLU A 101 -12.35 -5.59 -18.52
C GLU A 101 -12.80 -7.04 -18.69
N THR A 102 -13.60 -7.55 -17.75
CA THR A 102 -14.22 -8.87 -17.83
C THR A 102 -15.74 -8.74 -17.68
N ASN A 103 -16.47 -9.84 -17.92
CA ASN A 103 -17.92 -9.89 -17.72
C ASN A 103 -18.34 -9.60 -16.26
N GLU A 104 -17.41 -9.72 -15.31
CA GLU A 104 -17.62 -9.46 -13.87
C GLU A 104 -17.03 -8.11 -13.43
N GLY A 105 -16.74 -7.22 -14.39
CA GLY A 105 -16.15 -5.91 -14.18
C GLY A 105 -14.62 -5.90 -14.26
N TRP A 106 -14.02 -4.82 -13.76
CA TRP A 106 -12.58 -4.61 -13.89
C TRP A 106 -11.75 -5.57 -13.03
N ARG A 107 -10.63 -6.02 -13.59
CA ARG A 107 -9.60 -6.82 -12.92
C ARG A 107 -8.21 -6.19 -13.10
N TYR A 108 -7.29 -6.49 -12.20
CA TYR A 108 -5.95 -5.89 -12.17
C TYR A 108 -4.89 -6.97 -11.96
N ARG A 109 -3.88 -7.01 -12.82
CA ARG A 109 -2.79 -7.99 -12.66
C ARG A 109 -1.90 -7.63 -11.48
N VAL A 110 -1.49 -8.64 -10.72
CA VAL A 110 -0.59 -8.47 -9.57
C VAL A 110 0.75 -7.84 -9.99
N ALA A 111 1.30 -8.22 -11.15
CA ALA A 111 2.52 -7.61 -11.69
C ALA A 111 2.42 -6.07 -11.82
N ASP A 112 1.30 -5.56 -12.36
CA ASP A 112 1.07 -4.12 -12.52
C ASP A 112 0.93 -3.42 -11.15
N LEU A 113 0.29 -4.08 -10.17
CA LEU A 113 0.14 -3.55 -8.82
C LEU A 113 1.49 -3.47 -8.10
N ARG A 114 2.35 -4.49 -8.25
CA ARG A 114 3.73 -4.49 -7.73
C ARG A 114 4.57 -3.41 -8.38
N GLU A 115 4.50 -3.24 -9.71
CA GLU A 115 5.20 -2.17 -10.41
C GLU A 115 4.80 -0.80 -9.86
N LEU A 116 3.51 -0.58 -9.64
CA LEU A 116 2.97 0.66 -9.09
C LEU A 116 3.43 0.89 -7.63
N GLN A 117 3.48 -0.14 -6.81
CA GLN A 117 3.93 -0.07 -5.41
C GLN A 117 5.43 0.23 -5.29
N ASN A 118 6.23 -0.32 -6.20
CA ASN A 118 7.68 -0.15 -6.24
C ASN A 118 8.13 1.18 -6.88
N GLY A 119 7.18 2.00 -7.36
CA GLY A 119 7.44 3.38 -7.76
C GLY A 119 8.31 3.55 -9.00
N ARG A 120 8.37 2.58 -9.92
CA ARG A 120 9.07 2.79 -11.19
C ARG A 120 8.31 3.86 -11.99
N PRO A 121 8.91 5.02 -12.29
CA PRO A 121 8.30 5.94 -13.24
C PRO A 121 8.30 5.22 -14.59
N ARG A 122 7.14 5.06 -15.22
CA ARG A 122 7.13 4.75 -16.65
C ARG A 122 7.78 5.95 -17.34
N GLY A 123 9.01 5.76 -17.80
CA GLY A 123 9.64 6.67 -18.75
C GLY A 123 8.68 6.83 -19.92
N GLY A 124 8.21 8.06 -20.11
CA GLY A 124 7.50 8.41 -21.32
C GLY A 124 8.45 8.26 -22.50
N SER A 125 7.99 7.56 -23.53
CA SER A 125 8.47 7.68 -24.90
C SER A 125 7.23 7.61 -25.79
#